data_AF-A0A2M8CRR0-F1
#
_entry.id   AF-A0A2M8CRR0-F1
#
_cell.length_a   1.000
_cell.length_b   1.000
_cell.length_c   1.000
_cell.angle_alpha   90.00
_cell.angle_beta   90.00
_cell.angle_gamma   90.00
#
_symmetry.space_group_name_H-M   'P 1'
#
loop_
_entity.id
_entity.type
_entity.pdbx_description
1 polymer ?
#
loop_
_entity_poly.entity_id
_entity_poly.type
_entity_poly.pdbx_seq_one_letter_code
_entity_poly.pdbx_strand_id
1 'polypeptide(L)'
;MNNFFSNDRLARAGLIYGLFAGFALAAALWGWDALLLWQARAMLPWARFLIGLAACLLTFGLAGWLTMRLEKALLGALFWLLAALVPAIFTPLLTFSIWPWLAPLLNPDLVGRLNLPIADSQGVFSSINAVVFGVTALILGAVEVPMVEQTRLSTAAGALTGPVILAMTVFTLAGLFADSTMHARLRTPLISLNRTIQFIAANDLTQVDKALARKMHTGALNQFKDRAGLPYQMIVTNYNSTFDQVDILVNFDGVWAYCITAAEQPSYCKPLE
;
A
#
# COMPACT_ATOMS: atom_id res chain seq x y z
N MET A 1 46.00 -2.94 2.99
CA MET A 1 45.19 -3.55 1.90
C MET A 1 44.09 -4.48 2.40
N ASN A 2 44.30 -5.29 3.45
CA ASN A 2 43.26 -6.19 4.00
C ASN A 2 42.02 -5.49 4.59
N ASN A 3 42.17 -4.30 5.16
CA ASN A 3 41.02 -3.54 5.71
C ASN A 3 40.06 -3.03 4.63
N PHE A 4 40.55 -2.74 3.42
CA PHE A 4 39.71 -2.20 2.34
C PHE A 4 38.72 -3.26 1.80
N PHE A 5 39.21 -4.47 1.52
CA PHE A 5 38.37 -5.58 1.04
C PHE A 5 37.36 -6.08 2.09
N SER A 6 37.67 -5.94 3.38
CA SER A 6 36.77 -6.31 4.48
C SER A 6 35.58 -5.35 4.61
N ASN A 7 35.79 -4.07 4.34
CA ASN A 7 34.74 -3.04 4.44
C ASN A 7 33.75 -3.13 3.28
N ASP A 8 34.22 -3.47 2.07
CA ASP A 8 33.33 -3.65 0.92
C ASP A 8 32.36 -4.82 1.09
N ARG A 9 32.78 -5.90 1.77
CA ARG A 9 31.91 -7.06 2.06
C ARG A 9 30.80 -6.70 3.05
N LEU A 10 31.14 -5.96 4.12
CA LEU A 10 30.13 -5.50 5.06
C LEU A 10 29.16 -4.50 4.43
N ALA A 11 29.65 -3.55 3.64
CA ALA A 11 28.81 -2.59 2.95
C ALA A 11 27.79 -3.27 2.02
N ARG A 12 28.20 -4.34 1.32
CA ARG A 12 27.28 -5.17 0.52
C ARG A 12 26.28 -5.94 1.39
N ALA A 13 26.69 -6.47 2.54
CA ALA A 13 25.79 -7.16 3.46
C ALA A 13 24.73 -6.19 4.03
N GLY A 14 25.13 -4.99 4.43
CA GLY A 14 24.21 -3.91 4.85
C GLY A 14 23.26 -3.48 3.74
N LEU A 15 23.75 -3.36 2.50
CA LEU A 15 22.89 -3.09 1.34
C LEU A 15 21.81 -4.17 1.17
N ILE A 16 22.20 -5.45 1.22
CA ILE A 16 21.25 -6.57 1.12
C ILE A 16 20.24 -6.53 2.28
N TYR A 17 20.72 -6.34 3.51
CA TYR A 17 19.89 -6.22 4.70
C TYR A 17 18.83 -5.10 4.54
N GLY A 18 19.27 -3.92 4.12
CA GLY A 18 18.40 -2.78 3.84
C GLY A 18 17.41 -3.03 2.71
N LEU A 19 17.85 -3.63 1.60
CA LEU A 19 16.97 -3.95 0.46
C LEU A 19 15.84 -4.91 0.87
N PHE A 20 16.15 -5.96 1.62
CA PHE A 20 15.11 -6.90 2.08
C PHE A 20 14.17 -6.28 3.12
N ALA A 21 14.68 -5.42 4.01
CA ALA A 21 13.84 -4.66 4.94
C ALA A 21 12.87 -3.74 4.18
N GLY A 22 13.37 -2.96 3.22
CA GLY A 22 12.56 -2.08 2.37
C GLY A 22 11.55 -2.84 1.52
N PHE A 23 11.94 -3.99 0.95
CA PHE A 23 11.04 -4.87 0.22
C PHE A 23 9.90 -5.37 1.11
N ALA A 24 10.22 -5.89 2.30
CA ALA A 24 9.21 -6.41 3.23
C ALA A 24 8.20 -5.34 3.65
N LEU A 25 8.68 -4.13 3.96
CA LEU A 25 7.82 -2.99 4.24
C LEU A 25 6.89 -2.67 3.06
N ALA A 26 7.44 -2.54 1.85
CA ALA A 26 6.66 -2.18 0.67
C ALA A 26 5.64 -3.26 0.27
N ALA A 27 6.02 -4.53 0.37
CA ALA A 27 5.14 -5.66 0.11
C ALA A 27 3.96 -5.71 1.09
N ALA A 28 4.23 -5.49 2.38
CA ALA A 28 3.18 -5.46 3.40
C ALA A 28 2.26 -4.23 3.25
N LEU A 29 2.84 -3.06 2.96
CA LEU A 29 2.11 -1.79 2.93
C LEU A 29 1.29 -1.58 1.65
N TRP A 30 1.87 -1.85 0.48
CA TRP A 30 1.21 -1.64 -0.82
C TRP A 30 1.00 -2.93 -1.60
N GLY A 31 1.83 -3.95 -1.40
CA GLY A 31 1.72 -5.21 -2.13
C GLY A 31 0.45 -5.97 -1.76
N TRP A 32 0.13 -6.04 -0.46
CA TRP A 32 -1.11 -6.63 0.03
C TRP A 32 -2.35 -5.90 -0.51
N ASP A 33 -2.32 -4.56 -0.51
CA ASP A 33 -3.37 -3.72 -1.08
C ASP A 33 -3.56 -3.98 -2.58
N ALA A 34 -2.47 -3.97 -3.35
CA ALA A 34 -2.48 -4.21 -4.79
C ALA A 34 -3.07 -5.59 -5.14
N LEU A 35 -2.72 -6.64 -4.40
CA LEU A 35 -3.24 -7.98 -4.62
C LEU A 35 -4.77 -8.04 -4.45
N LEU A 36 -5.27 -7.46 -3.37
CA LEU A 36 -6.71 -7.45 -3.07
C LEU A 36 -7.48 -6.54 -4.05
N LEU A 37 -6.92 -5.39 -4.42
CA LEU A 37 -7.50 -4.50 -5.42
C LEU A 37 -7.53 -5.13 -6.82
N TRP A 38 -6.51 -5.91 -7.18
CA TRP A 38 -6.50 -6.67 -8.42
C TRP A 38 -7.63 -7.71 -8.46
N GLN A 39 -7.83 -8.46 -7.37
CA GLN A 39 -8.95 -9.39 -7.23
C GLN A 39 -10.32 -8.68 -7.30
N ALA A 40 -10.39 -7.44 -6.81
CA ALA A 40 -11.58 -6.60 -6.86
C ALA A 40 -11.76 -5.84 -8.19
N ARG A 41 -11.01 -6.16 -9.25
CA ARG A 41 -11.07 -5.49 -10.56
C ARG A 41 -10.84 -3.97 -10.47
N ALA A 42 -10.00 -3.52 -9.55
CA ALA A 42 -9.62 -2.12 -9.48
C ALA A 42 -8.72 -1.73 -10.68
N MET A 43 -8.76 -0.47 -11.06
CA MET A 43 -7.86 0.11 -12.06
C MET A 43 -6.47 0.32 -11.47
N LEU A 44 -5.44 -0.06 -12.24
CA LEU A 44 -4.03 0.21 -11.93
C LEU A 44 -3.55 -0.24 -10.52
N PRO A 45 -3.94 -1.44 -10.03
CA PRO A 45 -3.68 -1.84 -8.64
C PRO A 45 -2.18 -1.88 -8.30
N TRP A 46 -1.35 -2.25 -9.27
CA TRP A 46 0.09 -2.43 -9.09
C TRP A 46 0.91 -1.13 -9.17
N ALA A 47 0.34 -0.03 -9.70
CA ALA A 47 1.12 1.19 -9.95
C ALA A 47 1.65 1.80 -8.65
N ARG A 48 0.81 1.91 -7.61
CA ARG A 48 1.21 2.43 -6.30
C ARG A 48 2.26 1.55 -5.63
N PHE A 49 2.11 0.23 -5.75
CA PHE A 49 3.07 -0.74 -5.21
C PHE A 49 4.45 -0.59 -5.86
N LEU A 50 4.54 -0.50 -7.19
CA LEU A 50 5.83 -0.38 -7.87
C LEU A 50 6.58 0.90 -7.48
N ILE A 51 5.85 2.02 -7.33
CA ILE A 51 6.43 3.30 -6.95
C ILE A 51 6.88 3.27 -5.48
N GLY A 52 6.04 2.76 -4.58
CA GLY A 52 6.38 2.59 -3.16
C GLY A 52 7.56 1.63 -2.96
N LEU A 53 7.59 0.53 -3.71
CA LEU A 53 8.68 -0.45 -3.71
C LEU A 53 10.00 0.21 -4.12
N ALA A 54 10.02 0.95 -5.22
CA ALA A 54 11.23 1.64 -5.68
C ALA A 54 11.75 2.62 -4.62
N ALA A 55 10.85 3.40 -3.99
CA ALA A 55 11.22 4.34 -2.93
C ALA A 55 11.82 3.60 -1.72
N CYS A 56 11.19 2.54 -1.23
CA CYS A 56 11.68 1.78 -0.09
C CYS A 56 13.00 1.05 -0.37
N LEU A 57 13.15 0.41 -1.54
CA LEU A 57 14.40 -0.26 -1.88
C LEU A 57 15.58 0.73 -1.92
N LEU A 58 15.35 1.91 -2.50
CA LEU A 58 16.38 2.94 -2.61
C LEU A 58 16.78 3.49 -1.24
N THR A 59 15.81 3.86 -0.39
CA THR A 59 16.10 4.50 0.90
C THR A 59 16.65 3.53 1.93
N PHE A 60 16.07 2.35 2.08
CA PHE A 60 16.54 1.35 3.04
C PHE A 60 17.83 0.68 2.58
N GLY A 61 17.99 0.42 1.28
CA GLY A 61 19.25 -0.07 0.73
C GLY A 61 20.40 0.91 0.96
N LEU A 62 20.16 2.21 0.74
CA LEU A 62 21.14 3.25 1.02
C LEU A 62 21.44 3.38 2.52
N ALA A 63 20.43 3.29 3.38
CA ALA A 63 20.61 3.33 4.83
C ALA A 63 21.49 2.17 5.32
N GLY A 64 21.18 0.92 4.95
CA GLY A 64 21.98 -0.24 5.37
C GLY A 64 23.41 -0.19 4.82
N TRP A 65 23.57 0.23 3.56
CA TRP A 65 24.89 0.43 2.97
C TRP A 65 25.72 1.49 3.73
N LEU A 66 25.13 2.64 4.04
CA LEU A 66 25.81 3.73 4.76
C LEU A 66 26.14 3.33 6.21
N THR A 67 25.24 2.64 6.90
CA THR A 67 25.47 2.18 8.28
C THR A 67 26.68 1.25 8.34
N MET A 68 26.78 0.28 7.43
CA MET A 68 27.93 -0.64 7.36
C MET A 68 29.19 0.01 6.84
N ARG A 69 29.09 1.05 6.00
CA ARG A 69 30.27 1.77 5.51
C ARG A 69 30.92 2.64 6.59
N LEU A 70 30.12 3.18 7.52
CA LEU A 70 30.62 4.03 8.60
C LEU A 70 30.86 3.28 9.92
N GLU A 71 30.29 2.08 10.07
CA GLU A 71 30.44 1.19 11.25
C GLU A 71 30.10 1.90 12.59
N LYS A 72 29.25 2.93 12.55
CA LYS A 72 28.85 3.74 13.71
C LYS A 72 27.37 3.55 13.97
N ALA A 73 27.03 2.82 15.04
CA ALA A 73 25.64 2.50 15.40
C ALA A 73 24.73 3.74 15.51
N LEU A 74 25.24 4.85 16.07
CA LEU A 74 24.46 6.10 16.18
C LEU A 74 24.14 6.72 14.82
N LEU A 75 25.10 6.72 13.88
CA LEU A 75 24.86 7.17 12.52
C LEU A 75 23.94 6.21 11.77
N GLY A 76 24.05 4.91 12.05
CA GLY A 76 23.12 3.90 11.55
C GLY A 76 21.68 4.19 11.94
N ALA A 77 21.42 4.32 13.23
CA ALA A 77 20.10 4.69 13.75
C ALA A 77 19.55 5.97 13.08
N LEU A 78 20.41 6.98 12.86
CA LEU A 78 20.04 8.20 12.15
C LEU A 78 19.67 7.94 10.68
N PHE A 79 20.47 7.18 9.93
CA PHE A 79 20.18 6.86 8.52
C PHE A 79 18.90 6.05 8.37
N TRP A 80 18.68 5.07 9.25
CA TRP A 80 17.45 4.28 9.28
C TRP A 80 16.23 5.13 9.62
N LEU A 81 16.34 6.05 10.57
CA LEU A 81 15.27 6.99 10.89
C LEU A 81 14.93 7.88 9.69
N LEU A 82 15.94 8.44 9.01
CA LEU A 82 15.74 9.24 7.80
C LEU A 82 15.10 8.40 6.68
N ALA A 83 15.52 7.15 6.49
CA ALA A 83 14.93 6.24 5.52
C ALA A 83 13.46 5.92 5.83
N ALA A 84 13.09 5.78 7.10
CA ALA A 84 11.72 5.52 7.55
C ALA A 84 10.78 6.72 7.41
N LEU A 85 11.29 7.95 7.45
CA LEU A 85 10.49 9.15 7.18
C LEU A 85 9.99 9.18 5.74
N VAL A 86 10.74 8.59 4.80
CA VAL A 86 10.33 8.55 3.38
C VAL A 86 9.00 7.80 3.20
N PRO A 87 8.85 6.51 3.50
CA PRO A 87 7.56 5.83 3.36
C PRO A 87 6.49 6.43 4.28
N ALA A 88 6.85 6.99 5.44
CA ALA A 88 5.88 7.61 6.34
C ALA A 88 5.14 8.80 5.69
N ILE A 89 5.90 9.70 5.06
CA ILE A 89 5.36 10.85 4.34
C ILE A 89 4.81 10.42 2.97
N PHE A 90 5.53 9.53 2.30
CA PHE A 90 5.24 9.15 0.93
C PHE A 90 3.94 8.35 0.80
N THR A 91 3.56 7.54 1.78
CA THR A 91 2.33 6.72 1.72
C THR A 91 1.05 7.55 1.52
N PRO A 92 0.73 8.50 2.41
CA PRO A 92 -0.45 9.35 2.24
C PRO A 92 -0.26 10.36 1.09
N LEU A 93 0.95 10.88 0.88
CA LEU A 93 1.24 11.76 -0.26
C LEU A 93 0.96 11.06 -1.60
N LEU A 94 1.40 9.81 -1.73
CA LEU A 94 1.20 9.00 -2.93
C LEU A 94 -0.29 8.80 -3.19
N THR A 95 -1.09 8.55 -2.15
CA THR A 95 -2.51 8.22 -2.26
C THR A 95 -3.38 9.45 -2.50
N PHE A 96 -3.17 10.53 -1.77
CA PHE A 96 -4.06 11.71 -1.80
C PHE A 96 -3.58 12.80 -2.75
N SER A 97 -2.27 12.97 -2.95
CA SER A 97 -1.73 14.09 -3.74
C SER A 97 -1.17 13.66 -5.09
N ILE A 98 -0.38 12.58 -5.13
CA ILE A 98 0.29 12.15 -6.37
C ILE A 98 -0.66 11.33 -7.25
N TRP A 99 -1.45 10.42 -6.66
CA TRP A 99 -2.32 9.53 -7.41
C TRP A 99 -3.34 10.23 -8.32
N PRO A 100 -4.05 11.29 -7.90
CA PRO A 100 -4.98 12.02 -8.78
C PRO A 100 -4.32 12.57 -10.04
N TRP A 101 -3.05 12.97 -9.94
CA TRP A 101 -2.28 13.49 -11.05
C TRP A 101 -1.67 12.37 -11.91
N LEU A 102 -1.21 11.28 -11.27
CA LEU A 102 -0.52 10.19 -11.95
C LEU A 102 -1.48 9.25 -12.69
N ALA A 103 -2.64 8.94 -12.11
CA ALA A 103 -3.56 7.97 -12.69
C ALA A 103 -4.08 8.37 -14.09
N PRO A 104 -4.41 9.65 -14.37
CA PRO A 104 -4.77 10.09 -15.72
C PRO A 104 -3.64 9.97 -16.76
N LEU A 105 -2.37 10.00 -16.34
CA LEU A 105 -1.23 9.77 -17.23
C LEU A 105 -1.14 8.30 -17.65
N LEU A 106 -1.54 7.38 -16.77
CA LEU A 106 -1.52 5.94 -17.03
C LEU A 106 -2.80 5.46 -17.73
N ASN A 107 -3.93 6.13 -17.49
CA ASN A 107 -5.20 5.89 -18.16
C ASN A 107 -5.89 7.23 -18.49
N PRO A 108 -5.86 7.66 -19.77
CA PRO A 108 -6.46 8.92 -20.21
C PRO A 108 -7.95 9.06 -19.89
N ASP A 109 -8.69 7.96 -19.71
CA ASP A 109 -10.11 8.01 -19.37
C ASP A 109 -10.36 8.60 -17.97
N LEU A 110 -9.33 8.75 -17.13
CA LEU A 110 -9.46 9.32 -15.79
C LEU A 110 -9.31 10.84 -15.76
N VAL A 111 -8.98 11.48 -16.89
CA VAL A 111 -8.80 12.94 -16.98
C VAL A 111 -10.09 13.65 -16.55
N GLY A 112 -9.98 14.53 -15.55
CA GLY A 112 -11.10 15.31 -15.02
C GLY A 112 -12.10 14.52 -14.16
N ARG A 113 -11.88 13.22 -13.93
CA ARG A 113 -12.79 12.36 -13.14
C ARG A 113 -12.29 12.05 -11.73
N LEU A 114 -11.01 12.33 -11.45
CA LEU A 114 -10.41 12.14 -10.14
C LEU A 114 -10.38 13.47 -9.38
N ASN A 115 -11.10 13.53 -8.28
CA ASN A 115 -11.06 14.66 -7.35
C ASN A 115 -10.91 14.12 -5.93
N LEU A 116 -9.68 13.70 -5.59
CA LEU A 116 -9.32 13.40 -4.21
C LEU A 116 -8.98 14.74 -3.56
N PRO A 117 -9.86 15.31 -2.71
CA PRO A 117 -9.49 16.49 -1.95
C PRO A 117 -8.25 16.15 -1.12
N ILE A 118 -7.41 17.16 -0.86
CA ILE A 118 -6.35 17.04 0.14
C ILE A 118 -7.05 16.66 1.44
N ALA A 119 -6.94 15.40 1.83
CA ALA A 119 -7.65 14.92 2.98
C ALA A 119 -7.05 15.61 4.20
N ASP A 120 -7.88 16.23 5.04
CA ASP A 120 -7.46 16.78 6.34
C ASP A 120 -6.70 15.73 7.19
N SER A 121 -6.91 14.45 6.89
CA SER A 121 -6.27 13.29 7.51
C SER A 121 -4.85 12.97 7.00
N GLN A 122 -4.34 13.62 5.94
CA GLN A 122 -2.99 13.35 5.40
C GLN A 122 -1.89 13.54 6.45
N GLY A 123 -1.97 14.62 7.24
CA GLY A 123 -1.00 14.89 8.31
C GLY A 123 -1.07 13.86 9.44
N VAL A 124 -2.26 13.40 9.78
CA VAL A 124 -2.49 12.39 10.82
C VAL A 124 -1.89 11.04 10.39
N PHE A 125 -2.19 10.58 9.17
CA PHE A 125 -1.61 9.33 8.65
C PHE A 125 -0.09 9.40 8.54
N SER A 126 0.47 10.53 8.09
CA SER A 126 1.92 10.73 8.02
C SER A 126 2.56 10.62 9.40
N SER A 127 1.92 11.22 10.42
CA SER A 127 2.43 11.22 11.80
C SER A 127 2.37 9.82 12.42
N ILE A 128 1.26 9.10 12.24
CA ILE A 128 1.11 7.72 12.71
C ILE A 128 2.18 6.82 12.06
N ASN A 129 2.33 6.90 10.74
CA ASN A 129 3.34 6.12 10.01
C ASN A 129 4.76 6.49 10.42
N ALA A 130 5.04 7.78 10.68
CA ALA A 130 6.36 8.23 11.13
C ALA A 130 6.74 7.64 12.50
N VAL A 131 5.79 7.56 13.43
CA VAL A 131 6.00 6.91 14.73
C VAL A 131 6.25 5.42 14.55
N VAL A 132 5.38 4.73 13.82
CA VAL A 132 5.48 3.26 13.62
C VAL A 132 6.77 2.89 12.91
N PHE A 133 7.03 3.48 11.73
CA PHE A 133 8.22 3.17 10.95
C PHE A 133 9.49 3.69 11.63
N GLY A 134 9.43 4.84 12.30
CA GLY A 134 10.57 5.42 13.01
C GLY A 134 11.03 4.55 14.18
N VAL A 135 10.10 4.07 15.01
CA VAL A 135 10.43 3.15 16.12
C VAL A 135 11.01 1.84 15.57
N THR A 136 10.38 1.24 14.55
CA THR A 136 10.89 0.03 13.91
C THR A 136 12.30 0.23 13.35
N ALA A 137 12.53 1.33 12.64
CA ALA A 137 13.81 1.62 12.01
C ALA A 137 14.91 1.96 13.03
N LEU A 138 14.58 2.62 14.14
CA LEU A 138 15.54 2.85 15.24
C LEU A 138 16.02 1.53 15.85
N ILE A 139 15.09 0.61 16.11
CA ILE A 139 15.43 -0.71 16.67
C ILE A 139 16.37 -1.46 15.71
N LEU A 140 15.98 -1.57 14.44
CA LEU A 140 16.75 -2.34 13.46
C LEU A 140 18.08 -1.66 13.09
N GLY A 141 18.12 -0.34 12.95
CA GLY A 141 19.35 0.41 12.70
C GLY A 141 20.35 0.35 13.84
N ALA A 142 19.88 0.28 15.09
CA ALA A 142 20.76 0.12 16.25
C ALA A 142 21.40 -1.28 16.33
N VAL A 143 20.68 -2.32 15.90
CA VAL A 143 21.17 -3.72 15.94
C VAL A 143 21.85 -4.15 14.64
N GLU A 144 21.75 -3.39 13.54
CA GLU A 144 22.33 -3.76 12.25
C GLU A 144 23.83 -4.05 12.35
N VAL A 145 24.61 -3.14 12.94
CA VAL A 145 26.08 -3.27 13.06
C VAL A 145 26.47 -4.58 13.74
N PRO A 146 26.03 -4.88 14.99
CA PRO A 146 26.42 -6.13 15.64
C PRO A 146 25.87 -7.36 14.93
N MET A 147 24.68 -7.31 14.31
CA MET A 147 24.12 -8.46 13.60
C MET A 147 24.86 -8.79 12.30
N VAL A 148 25.20 -7.76 11.52
CA VAL A 148 25.94 -7.93 10.27
C VAL A 148 27.42 -8.26 10.55
N GLU A 149 28.00 -7.72 11.62
CA GLU A 149 29.38 -8.06 11.98
C GLU A 149 29.53 -9.52 12.44
N GLN A 150 28.52 -10.08 13.12
CA GLN A 150 28.49 -11.52 13.47
C GLN A 150 28.60 -12.43 12.24
N THR A 151 28.22 -11.94 11.04
CA THR A 151 28.39 -12.73 9.81
C THR A 151 29.85 -12.85 9.37
N ARG A 152 30.78 -12.04 9.89
CA ARG A 152 32.22 -12.22 9.66
C ARG A 152 32.77 -13.46 10.38
N LEU A 153 32.18 -13.81 11.52
CA LEU A 153 32.63 -14.92 12.36
C LEU A 153 32.13 -16.29 11.87
N SER A 154 31.09 -16.28 11.04
CA SER A 154 30.51 -17.50 10.47
C SER A 154 31.01 -17.69 9.03
N THR A 155 31.64 -18.83 8.75
CA THR A 155 32.05 -19.23 7.39
C THR A 155 30.90 -19.83 6.58
N ALA A 156 29.72 -19.99 7.18
CA ALA A 156 28.55 -20.57 6.51
C ALA A 156 27.95 -19.59 5.50
N ALA A 157 27.60 -20.10 4.32
CA ALA A 157 27.00 -19.32 3.22
C ALA A 157 25.66 -18.63 3.55
N GLY A 158 25.08 -18.90 4.73
CA GLY A 158 23.80 -18.35 5.19
C GLY A 158 23.88 -17.44 6.42
N ALA A 159 25.06 -16.92 6.77
CA ALA A 159 25.24 -16.12 7.98
C ALA A 159 24.34 -14.86 8.03
N LEU A 160 24.01 -14.26 6.88
CA LEU A 160 23.15 -13.08 6.76
C LEU A 160 21.64 -13.40 6.83
N THR A 161 21.26 -14.67 6.70
CA THR A 161 19.85 -15.09 6.62
C THR A 161 19.09 -14.75 7.90
N GLY A 162 19.69 -14.99 9.08
CA GLY A 162 19.05 -14.69 10.38
C GLY A 162 18.71 -13.21 10.54
N PRO A 163 19.70 -12.29 10.40
CA PRO A 163 19.45 -10.85 10.44
C PRO A 163 18.41 -10.37 9.42
N VAL A 164 18.49 -10.85 8.18
CA VAL A 164 17.54 -10.46 7.11
C VAL A 164 16.13 -10.89 7.45
N ILE A 165 15.92 -12.14 7.90
CA ILE A 165 14.59 -12.63 8.29
C ILE A 165 14.02 -11.77 9.42
N LEU A 166 14.83 -11.47 10.45
CA LEU A 166 14.39 -10.60 11.55
C LEU A 166 13.93 -9.23 11.04
N ALA A 167 14.76 -8.58 10.20
CA ALA A 167 14.44 -7.28 9.64
C ALA A 167 13.14 -7.32 8.82
N MET A 168 13.01 -8.32 7.95
CA MET A 168 11.80 -8.53 7.14
C MET A 168 10.57 -8.73 8.01
N THR A 169 10.64 -9.55 9.06
CA THR A 169 9.50 -9.80 9.96
C THR A 169 9.03 -8.52 10.64
N VAL A 170 9.95 -7.75 11.23
CA VAL A 170 9.57 -6.53 11.96
C VAL A 170 9.00 -5.48 11.00
N PHE A 171 9.60 -5.28 9.81
CA PHE A 171 9.05 -4.34 8.82
C PHE A 171 7.75 -4.82 8.16
N THR A 172 7.53 -6.12 8.03
CA THR A 172 6.25 -6.67 7.58
C THR A 172 5.15 -6.30 8.55
N LEU A 173 5.37 -6.48 9.86
CA LEU A 173 4.39 -6.10 10.89
C LEU A 173 4.09 -4.61 10.89
N ALA A 174 5.13 -3.77 10.76
CA ALA A 174 4.96 -2.32 10.64
C ALA A 174 4.15 -1.94 9.39
N GLY A 175 4.43 -2.55 8.25
CA GLY A 175 3.69 -2.33 7.00
C GLY A 175 2.23 -2.75 7.07
N LEU A 176 1.93 -3.92 7.67
CA LEU A 176 0.56 -4.39 7.87
C LEU A 176 -0.23 -3.46 8.80
N PHE A 177 0.39 -2.93 9.85
CA PHE A 177 -0.23 -1.96 10.73
C PHE A 177 -0.62 -0.67 9.96
N ALA A 178 0.31 -0.14 9.17
CA ALA A 178 0.06 1.05 8.36
C ALA A 178 -0.99 0.81 7.26
N ASP A 179 -0.97 -0.35 6.59
CA ASP A 179 -2.02 -0.77 5.65
C ASP A 179 -3.40 -0.76 6.30
N SER A 180 -3.52 -1.38 7.48
CA SER A 180 -4.79 -1.46 8.22
C SER A 180 -5.33 -0.09 8.64
N THR A 181 -4.45 0.88 8.86
CA THR A 181 -4.82 2.23 9.31
C THR A 181 -5.36 3.08 8.17
N MET A 182 -4.77 2.96 6.96
CA MET A 182 -5.03 3.86 5.84
C MET A 182 -5.60 3.14 4.61
N HIS A 183 -4.85 2.20 4.03
CA HIS A 183 -5.22 1.56 2.76
C HIS A 183 -6.47 0.71 2.88
N ALA A 184 -6.64 -0.01 4.00
CA ALA A 184 -7.84 -0.80 4.26
C ALA A 184 -9.14 0.04 4.17
N ARG A 185 -9.11 1.30 4.64
CA ARG A 185 -10.28 2.20 4.60
C ARG A 185 -10.72 2.54 3.19
N LEU A 186 -9.79 2.61 2.25
CA LEU A 186 -10.08 2.88 0.83
C LEU A 186 -10.41 1.59 0.07
N ARG A 187 -9.79 0.48 0.45
CA ARG A 187 -9.90 -0.81 -0.23
C ARG A 187 -11.18 -1.55 0.12
N THR A 188 -11.58 -1.60 1.39
CA THR A 188 -12.73 -2.41 1.82
C THR A 188 -14.03 -2.00 1.12
N PRO A 189 -14.33 -0.69 0.93
CA PRO A 189 -15.53 -0.30 0.19
C PRO A 189 -15.51 -0.71 -1.29
N LEU A 190 -14.34 -0.74 -1.94
CA LEU A 190 -14.19 -1.30 -3.29
C LEU A 190 -14.49 -2.79 -3.32
N ILE A 191 -13.96 -3.56 -2.36
CA ILE A 191 -14.21 -5.00 -2.26
C ILE A 191 -15.71 -5.26 -2.01
N SER A 192 -16.34 -4.47 -1.15
CA SER A 192 -17.77 -4.58 -0.85
C SER A 192 -18.62 -4.31 -2.09
N LEU A 193 -18.36 -3.23 -2.81
CA LEU A 193 -19.04 -2.91 -4.07
C LEU A 193 -18.81 -4.02 -5.12
N ASN A 194 -17.58 -4.51 -5.25
CA ASN A 194 -17.26 -5.62 -6.14
C ASN A 194 -18.11 -6.86 -5.84
N ARG A 195 -18.24 -7.23 -4.57
CA ARG A 195 -19.07 -8.37 -4.14
C ARG A 195 -20.53 -8.17 -4.50
N THR A 196 -21.07 -6.96 -4.33
CA THR A 196 -22.45 -6.66 -4.74
C THR A 196 -22.63 -6.75 -6.26
N ILE A 197 -21.70 -6.21 -7.07
CA ILE A 197 -21.77 -6.31 -8.54
C ILE A 197 -21.71 -7.78 -8.97
N GLN A 198 -20.77 -8.57 -8.42
CA GLN A 198 -20.67 -10.00 -8.72
C GLN A 198 -21.91 -10.78 -8.29
N PHE A 199 -22.52 -10.43 -7.16
CA PHE A 199 -23.76 -11.06 -6.71
C PHE A 199 -24.92 -10.80 -7.67
N ILE A 200 -25.08 -9.56 -8.15
CA ILE A 200 -26.10 -9.21 -9.14
C ILE A 200 -25.82 -9.90 -10.48
N ALA A 201 -24.57 -9.97 -10.91
CA ALA A 201 -24.19 -10.63 -12.16
C ALA A 201 -24.47 -12.14 -12.15
N ALA A 202 -24.29 -12.78 -10.99
CA ALA A 202 -24.44 -14.24 -10.84
C ALA A 202 -25.87 -14.69 -10.56
N ASN A 203 -26.79 -13.78 -10.20
CA ASN A 203 -28.13 -14.14 -9.76
C ASN A 203 -29.21 -13.33 -10.46
N ASP A 204 -30.28 -14.01 -10.86
CA ASP A 204 -31.53 -13.33 -11.22
C ASP A 204 -32.19 -12.77 -9.95
N LEU A 205 -32.17 -11.45 -9.80
CA LEU A 205 -32.70 -10.75 -8.63
C LEU A 205 -34.20 -10.96 -8.41
N THR A 206 -34.94 -11.50 -9.37
CA THR A 206 -36.35 -11.87 -9.20
C THR A 206 -36.53 -13.15 -8.39
N GLN A 207 -35.52 -14.03 -8.36
CA GLN A 207 -35.55 -15.33 -7.67
C GLN A 207 -34.88 -15.30 -6.30
N VAL A 208 -34.11 -14.25 -6.01
CA VAL A 208 -33.40 -14.06 -4.74
C VAL A 208 -34.37 -13.60 -3.66
N ASP A 209 -34.27 -14.18 -2.46
CA ASP A 209 -35.03 -13.73 -1.29
C ASP A 209 -34.77 -12.22 -1.01
N LYS A 210 -35.84 -11.48 -0.73
CA LYS A 210 -35.79 -10.04 -0.47
C LYS A 210 -34.88 -9.69 0.71
N ALA A 211 -34.80 -10.55 1.73
CA ALA A 211 -33.89 -10.34 2.86
C ALA A 211 -32.42 -10.43 2.42
N LEU A 212 -32.08 -11.42 1.59
CA LEU A 212 -30.74 -11.58 1.04
C LEU A 212 -30.38 -10.43 0.08
N ALA A 213 -31.30 -10.02 -0.79
CA ALA A 213 -31.11 -8.91 -1.72
C ALA A 213 -30.85 -7.57 -0.99
N ARG A 214 -31.53 -7.34 0.14
CA ARG A 214 -31.29 -6.19 1.03
C ARG A 214 -29.94 -6.28 1.72
N LYS A 215 -29.58 -7.44 2.27
CA LYS A 215 -28.28 -7.69 2.92
C LYS A 215 -27.10 -7.45 1.97
N MET A 216 -27.27 -7.79 0.70
CA MET A 216 -26.25 -7.57 -0.34
C MET A 216 -26.28 -6.16 -0.93
N HIS A 217 -27.15 -5.27 -0.45
CA HIS A 217 -27.27 -3.89 -0.94
C HIS A 217 -27.54 -3.78 -2.45
N THR A 218 -28.22 -4.76 -3.04
CA THR A 218 -28.48 -4.80 -4.49
C THR A 218 -29.29 -3.60 -4.99
N GLY A 219 -30.05 -2.96 -4.10
CA GLY A 219 -30.81 -1.74 -4.41
C GLY A 219 -29.94 -0.57 -4.86
N ALA A 220 -28.69 -0.47 -4.41
CA ALA A 220 -27.77 0.61 -4.76
C ALA A 220 -27.41 0.60 -6.27
N LEU A 221 -27.48 -0.57 -6.91
CA LEU A 221 -27.11 -0.79 -8.31
C LEU A 221 -28.34 -1.05 -9.20
N ASN A 222 -29.54 -0.71 -8.76
CA ASN A 222 -30.77 -0.99 -9.50
C ASN A 222 -30.77 -0.44 -10.94
N GLN A 223 -30.12 0.72 -11.17
CA GLN A 223 -30.02 1.36 -12.49
C GLN A 223 -29.01 0.66 -13.43
N PHE A 224 -28.18 -0.23 -12.91
CA PHE A 224 -27.10 -0.90 -13.64
C PHE A 224 -27.24 -2.42 -13.67
N LYS A 225 -28.41 -2.97 -13.31
CA LYS A 225 -28.66 -4.42 -13.27
C LYS A 225 -28.28 -5.11 -14.57
N ASP A 226 -28.73 -4.54 -15.69
CA ASP A 226 -28.51 -5.12 -17.02
C ASP A 226 -27.04 -5.06 -17.45
N ARG A 227 -26.21 -4.26 -16.76
CA ARG A 227 -24.78 -4.10 -17.02
C ARG A 227 -23.89 -4.83 -16.03
N ALA A 228 -24.44 -5.37 -14.94
CA ALA A 228 -23.64 -6.04 -13.91
C ALA A 228 -22.86 -7.25 -14.45
N GLY A 229 -23.36 -7.90 -15.52
CA GLY A 229 -22.69 -9.02 -16.19
C GLY A 229 -21.54 -8.63 -17.14
N LEU A 230 -21.38 -7.34 -17.46
CA LEU A 230 -20.32 -6.87 -18.36
C LEU A 230 -18.96 -6.80 -17.64
N PRO A 231 -17.84 -6.81 -18.39
CA PRO A 231 -16.54 -6.44 -17.82
C PRO A 231 -16.60 -5.05 -17.20
N TYR A 232 -16.06 -4.91 -15.99
CA TYR A 232 -16.02 -3.63 -15.30
C TYR A 232 -14.69 -3.42 -14.58
N GLN A 233 -14.39 -2.15 -14.34
CA GLN A 233 -13.22 -1.71 -13.59
C GLN A 233 -13.61 -0.60 -12.61
N MET A 234 -12.94 -0.52 -11.47
CA MET A 234 -13.28 0.43 -10.40
C MET A 234 -12.08 1.25 -9.93
N ILE A 235 -12.31 2.50 -9.54
CA ILE A 235 -11.29 3.37 -8.96
C ILE A 235 -11.88 4.27 -7.88
N VAL A 236 -11.14 4.50 -6.80
CA VAL A 236 -11.51 5.49 -5.78
C VAL A 236 -11.31 6.90 -6.36
N THR A 237 -12.34 7.73 -6.25
CA THR A 237 -12.31 9.13 -6.70
C THR A 237 -12.27 10.13 -5.58
N ASN A 238 -12.88 9.82 -4.43
CA ASN A 238 -12.97 10.71 -3.28
C ASN A 238 -13.01 9.90 -1.97
N TYR A 239 -12.50 10.50 -0.89
CA TYR A 239 -12.58 9.96 0.46
C TYR A 239 -12.90 11.07 1.45
N ASN A 240 -14.00 10.90 2.18
CA ASN A 240 -14.38 11.78 3.28
C ASN A 240 -14.25 11.04 4.61
N SER A 241 -13.20 11.37 5.37
CA SER A 241 -12.93 10.74 6.66
C SER A 241 -13.96 11.05 7.74
N THR A 242 -14.72 12.15 7.61
CA THR A 242 -15.73 12.56 8.61
C THR A 242 -16.95 11.63 8.61
N PHE A 243 -17.32 11.13 7.42
CA PHE A 243 -18.48 10.25 7.25
C PHE A 243 -18.12 8.82 6.89
N ASP A 244 -16.82 8.50 6.91
CA ASP A 244 -16.26 7.24 6.38
C ASP A 244 -16.87 6.86 5.03
N GLN A 245 -16.94 7.87 4.16
CA GLN A 245 -17.54 7.78 2.84
C GLN A 245 -16.44 7.70 1.79
N VAL A 246 -16.53 6.70 0.92
CA VAL A 246 -15.65 6.52 -0.24
C VAL A 246 -16.51 6.60 -1.49
N ASP A 247 -16.11 7.49 -2.40
CA ASP A 247 -16.74 7.60 -3.71
C ASP A 247 -15.92 6.83 -4.74
N ILE A 248 -16.58 5.93 -5.44
CA ILE A 248 -16.01 4.94 -6.34
C ILE A 248 -16.59 5.17 -7.72
N LEU A 249 -15.70 5.28 -8.70
CA LEU A 249 -16.07 5.35 -10.09
C LEU A 249 -15.94 3.97 -10.72
N VAL A 250 -17.03 3.50 -11.34
CA VAL A 250 -17.13 2.19 -11.98
C VAL A 250 -17.29 2.40 -13.48
N ASN A 251 -16.46 1.74 -14.27
CA ASN A 251 -16.58 1.71 -15.73
C ASN A 251 -17.18 0.37 -16.15
N PHE A 252 -18.42 0.37 -16.62
CA PHE A 252 -19.08 -0.79 -17.24
C PHE A 252 -18.93 -0.71 -18.76
N ASP A 253 -17.81 -1.19 -19.29
CA ASP A 253 -17.51 -1.25 -20.73
C ASP A 253 -17.76 0.09 -21.48
N GLY A 254 -17.21 1.18 -20.93
CA GLY A 254 -17.35 2.54 -21.48
C GLY A 254 -18.43 3.38 -20.83
N VAL A 255 -19.36 2.76 -20.07
CA VAL A 255 -20.39 3.50 -19.33
C VAL A 255 -19.96 3.71 -17.88
N TRP A 256 -19.82 4.98 -17.51
CA TRP A 256 -19.36 5.37 -16.18
C TRP A 256 -20.51 5.50 -15.18
N ALA A 257 -20.30 4.95 -13.99
CA ALA A 257 -21.19 5.06 -12.86
C ALA A 257 -20.43 5.62 -11.66
N TYR A 258 -21.03 6.60 -11.00
CA TYR A 258 -20.55 7.14 -9.74
C TYR A 258 -21.29 6.45 -8.59
N CYS A 259 -20.56 5.66 -7.82
CA CYS A 259 -21.06 4.90 -6.68
C CYS A 259 -20.53 5.47 -5.38
N ILE A 260 -21.38 5.60 -4.38
CA ILE A 260 -21.03 6.04 -3.04
C ILE A 260 -21.13 4.82 -2.12
N THR A 261 -20.13 4.69 -1.25
CA THR A 261 -20.12 3.73 -0.17
C THR A 261 -19.95 4.46 1.15
N ALA A 262 -20.74 4.11 2.15
CA ALA A 262 -20.65 4.67 3.50
C ALA A 262 -20.55 3.52 4.49
N ALA A 263 -19.59 3.59 5.42
CA ALA A 263 -19.33 2.50 6.38
C ALA A 263 -19.22 1.12 5.69
N GLU A 264 -18.46 1.06 4.60
CA GLU A 264 -18.22 -0.16 3.79
C GLU A 264 -19.46 -0.74 3.07
N GLN A 265 -20.59 -0.03 3.06
CA GLN A 265 -21.82 -0.48 2.39
C GLN A 265 -22.12 0.38 1.16
N PRO A 266 -22.37 -0.23 -0.02
CA PRO A 266 -22.89 0.48 -1.18
C PRO A 266 -24.22 1.14 -0.85
N SER A 267 -24.26 2.47 -0.92
CA SER A 267 -25.46 3.24 -0.61
C SER A 267 -26.23 3.58 -1.87
N TYR A 268 -25.54 4.11 -2.89
CA TYR A 268 -26.17 4.62 -4.10
C TYR A 268 -25.20 4.68 -5.27
N CYS A 269 -25.68 4.36 -6.48
CA CYS A 269 -24.95 4.55 -7.74
C CYS A 269 -25.80 5.35 -8.73
N LYS A 270 -25.17 6.29 -9.45
CA LYS A 270 -25.79 7.07 -10.53
C LYS A 270 -24.94 7.04 -11.82
N PRO A 271 -25.53 7.18 -13.00
CA PRO A 271 -24.77 7.36 -14.23
C PRO A 271 -24.01 8.68 -14.21
N LEU A 272 -22.82 8.67 -14.81
CA LEU A 272 -22.09 9.88 -15.15
C LEU A 272 -22.49 10.25 -16.58
N GLU A 273 -23.27 11.33 -16.72
CA GLU A 273 -23.63 11.92 -18.04
C GLU A 273 -22.47 12.73 -18.63
#